data_AF-A0A953Q3V1-F1
#
_entry.id   AF-A0A953Q3V1-F1
#
_cell.length_a   1.000
_cell.length_b   1.000
_cell.length_c   1.000
_cell.angle_alpha   90.00
_cell.angle_beta   90.00
_cell.angle_gamma   90.00
#
_symmetry.space_group_name_H-M   'P 1'
#
loop_
_entity.id
_entity.type
_entity.pdbx_description
1 polymer ?
#
loop_
_entity_poly.entity_id
_entity_poly.type
_entity_poly.pdbx_seq_one_letter_code
_entity_poly.pdbx_strand_id
1 'polypeptide(L)'
;MPWFQMSTTDAEVREMRRKVECAGLAVSNVSTGLHWRYPLSTREPEIRRQGIRIVERQLETAQPLGRDAILLVVLVAEMAQAWDQQFCDSATAMDRLISGRL
;
A
#
# COMPACT_ATOMS: atom_id res chain seq x y z
N MET A 1 -17.46 6.07 -6.18
CA MET A 1 -17.13 4.78 -5.53
C MET A 1 -16.95 5.04 -4.05
N PRO A 2 -17.72 4.42 -3.13
CA PRO A 2 -17.79 4.79 -1.72
C PRO A 2 -16.73 4.06 -0.85
N TRP A 3 -15.61 3.64 -1.44
CA TRP A 3 -14.58 2.83 -0.77
C TRP A 3 -13.45 3.71 -0.23
N PHE A 4 -12.60 3.14 0.63
CA PHE A 4 -11.38 3.78 1.11
C PHE A 4 -10.50 4.23 -0.08
N GLN A 5 -10.15 5.51 -0.13
CA GLN A 5 -9.45 6.19 -1.21
C GLN A 5 -8.27 6.99 -0.70
N MET A 6 -7.37 7.39 -1.61
CA MET A 6 -6.23 8.27 -1.28
C MET A 6 -6.67 9.62 -0.69
N SER A 7 -7.87 10.10 -1.04
CA SER A 7 -8.46 11.33 -0.53
C SER A 7 -9.30 11.15 0.74
N THR A 8 -9.51 9.92 1.21
CA THR A 8 -10.26 9.67 2.45
C THR A 8 -9.50 10.30 3.61
N THR A 9 -10.16 11.17 4.35
CA THR A 9 -9.60 11.91 5.48
C THR A 9 -9.49 11.03 6.74
N ASP A 10 -8.65 11.43 7.68
CA ASP A 10 -8.50 10.68 8.94
C ASP A 10 -9.78 10.69 9.79
N ALA A 11 -10.62 11.71 9.65
CA ALA A 11 -11.92 11.77 10.29
C ALA A 11 -12.86 10.68 9.74
N GLU A 12 -12.88 10.50 8.42
CA GLU A 12 -13.62 9.42 7.77
C GLU A 12 -13.06 8.04 8.15
N VAL A 13 -11.74 7.89 8.27
CA VAL A 13 -11.11 6.64 8.73
C VAL A 13 -11.52 6.28 10.16
N ARG A 14 -11.54 7.25 11.07
CA ARG A 14 -12.03 7.03 12.46
C ARG A 14 -13.51 6.65 12.49
N GLU A 15 -14.33 7.29 11.67
CA GLU A 15 -15.75 6.94 11.56
C GLU A 15 -15.95 5.54 10.97
N MET A 16 -15.13 5.12 10.00
CA MET A 16 -15.13 3.74 9.51
C MET A 16 -14.79 2.75 10.62
N ARG A 17 -13.75 3.01 11.43
CA ARG A 17 -13.42 2.17 12.59
C ARG A 17 -14.60 2.02 13.54
N ARG A 18 -15.24 3.14 13.91
CA ARG A 18 -16.40 3.14 14.82
C ARG A 18 -17.53 2.25 14.29
N LYS A 19 -17.82 2.34 12.98
CA LYS A 19 -18.85 1.50 12.34
C LYS A 19 -18.51 0.01 12.39
N VAL A 20 -17.24 -0.34 12.16
CA VAL A 20 -16.76 -1.73 12.25
C VAL A 20 -16.90 -2.26 13.68
N GLU A 21 -16.47 -1.48 14.68
CA GLU A 21 -16.58 -1.85 16.11
C GLU A 21 -18.04 -1.98 16.56
N CYS A 22 -18.93 -1.07 16.14
CA CYS A 22 -20.37 -1.17 16.43
C CYS A 22 -21.03 -2.43 15.84
N ALA A 23 -20.47 -2.98 14.75
CA ALA A 23 -20.92 -4.24 14.17
C ALA A 23 -20.33 -5.48 14.86
N GLY A 24 -19.53 -5.31 15.92
CA GLY A 24 -18.83 -6.42 16.59
C GLY A 24 -17.69 -7.01 15.78
N LEU A 25 -17.20 -6.27 14.79
CA LEU A 25 -16.11 -6.67 13.91
C LEU A 25 -14.81 -5.99 14.31
N ALA A 26 -13.69 -6.58 13.89
CA ALA A 26 -12.39 -5.93 13.88
C ALA A 26 -11.94 -5.76 12.43
N VAL A 27 -11.28 -4.66 12.12
CA VAL A 27 -10.51 -4.59 10.88
C VAL A 27 -9.31 -5.57 11.07
N SER A 28 -8.82 -6.22 10.02
CA SER A 28 -7.65 -7.11 10.13
C SER A 28 -6.39 -6.44 9.60
N ASN A 29 -6.51 -5.66 8.52
CA ASN A 29 -5.38 -5.08 7.82
C ASN A 29 -5.80 -3.95 6.87
N VAL A 30 -4.83 -3.15 6.41
CA VAL A 30 -4.99 -2.20 5.29
C VAL A 30 -4.23 -2.71 4.07
N SER A 31 -4.93 -2.88 2.95
CA SER A 31 -4.36 -3.33 1.68
C SER A 31 -4.81 -2.43 0.53
N THR A 32 -4.11 -2.47 -0.59
CA THR A 32 -4.42 -1.67 -1.77
C THR A 32 -4.35 -2.48 -3.05
N GLY A 33 -5.26 -2.17 -3.99
CA GLY A 33 -5.19 -2.63 -5.38
C GLY A 33 -4.41 -1.67 -6.30
N LEU A 34 -3.93 -0.54 -5.77
CA LEU A 34 -3.32 0.51 -6.61
C LEU A 34 -1.93 0.13 -7.13
N HIS A 35 -1.24 -0.84 -6.51
CA HIS A 35 0.09 -1.28 -6.95
C HIS A 35 0.11 -2.02 -8.29
N TRP A 36 -1.04 -2.46 -8.80
CA TRP A 36 -1.14 -2.93 -10.18
C TRP A 36 -0.91 -1.81 -11.20
N ARG A 37 -1.26 -0.57 -10.84
CA ARG A 37 -1.02 0.63 -11.66
C ARG A 37 0.26 1.36 -11.27
N TYR A 38 0.60 1.34 -9.98
CA TYR A 38 1.76 2.04 -9.42
C TYR A 38 2.67 1.05 -8.66
N PRO A 39 3.32 0.11 -9.37
CA PRO A 39 4.18 -0.87 -8.73
C PRO A 39 5.46 -0.23 -8.19
N LEU A 40 5.93 -0.68 -7.03
CA LEU A 40 7.16 -0.16 -6.41
C LEU A 40 8.43 -0.58 -7.15
N SER A 41 8.38 -1.72 -7.85
CA SER A 41 9.48 -2.26 -8.66
C SER A 41 9.70 -1.53 -9.99
N THR A 42 8.83 -0.57 -10.35
CA THR A 42 8.98 0.19 -11.60
C THR A 42 10.29 0.98 -11.64
N ARG A 43 10.89 1.02 -12.82
CA ARG A 43 12.07 1.85 -13.11
C ARG A 43 11.69 3.32 -13.27
N GLU A 44 10.47 3.61 -13.67
CA GLU A 44 9.97 4.98 -13.86
C GLU A 44 9.85 5.73 -12.53
N PRO A 45 10.66 6.80 -12.31
CA PRO A 45 10.70 7.48 -11.02
C PRO A 45 9.37 8.08 -10.58
N GLU A 46 8.55 8.55 -11.53
CA GLU A 46 7.25 9.13 -11.25
C GLU A 46 6.26 8.09 -10.73
N ILE A 47 6.13 6.96 -11.43
CA ILE A 47 5.25 5.86 -11.02
C ILE A 47 5.68 5.32 -9.65
N ARG A 48 7.00 5.19 -9.43
CA ARG A 48 7.54 4.75 -8.14
C ARG A 48 7.16 5.70 -7.01
N ARG A 49 7.25 7.02 -7.22
CA ARG A 49 6.87 8.02 -6.21
C ARG A 49 5.39 7.95 -5.85
N GLN A 50 4.52 7.70 -6.84
CA GLN A 50 3.09 7.46 -6.57
C GLN A 50 2.89 6.18 -5.76
N GLY A 51 3.61 5.10 -6.09
CA GLY A 51 3.63 3.86 -5.32
C GLY A 51 4.03 4.08 -3.85
N ILE A 52 5.07 4.88 -3.61
CA ILE A 52 5.53 5.24 -2.26
C ILE A 52 4.44 6.00 -1.50
N ARG A 53 3.83 7.01 -2.13
CA ARG A 53 2.75 7.79 -1.50
C ARG A 53 1.55 6.92 -1.10
N ILE A 54 1.26 5.87 -1.87
CA ILE A 54 0.22 4.89 -1.53
C ILE A 54 0.61 4.10 -0.26
N VAL A 55 1.85 3.65 -0.15
CA VAL A 55 2.35 2.95 1.05
C VAL A 55 2.28 3.84 2.28
N GLU A 56 2.74 5.10 2.17
CA GLU A 56 2.62 6.09 3.24
C GLU A 56 1.17 6.23 3.68
N ARG A 57 0.24 6.36 2.73
CA ARG A 57 -1.18 6.50 3.08
C ARG A 57 -1.73 5.24 3.75
N GLN A 58 -1.30 4.04 3.37
CA GLN A 58 -1.68 2.82 4.08
C GLN A 58 -1.20 2.81 5.53
N LEU A 59 0.03 3.26 5.79
CA LEU A 59 0.60 3.35 7.14
C LEU A 59 -0.11 4.42 7.98
N GLU A 60 -0.33 5.60 7.40
CA GLU A 60 -1.07 6.71 8.03
C GLU A 60 -2.48 6.28 8.48
N THR A 61 -3.17 5.42 7.71
CA THR A 61 -4.52 4.96 8.04
C THR A 61 -4.57 3.68 8.86
N ALA A 62 -3.53 2.86 8.84
CA ALA A 62 -3.44 1.67 9.69
C ALA A 62 -3.53 2.04 11.18
N GLN A 63 -2.85 3.10 11.60
CA GLN A 63 -2.85 3.57 13.00
C GLN A 63 -4.25 3.89 13.54
N PRO A 64 -5.04 4.81 12.95
CA PRO A 64 -6.37 5.12 13.45
C PRO A 64 -7.32 3.91 13.38
N LEU A 65 -7.11 2.97 12.44
CA LEU A 65 -7.82 1.69 12.36
C LEU A 65 -7.39 0.66 13.41
N GLY A 66 -6.37 0.96 14.22
CA GLY A 66 -5.86 0.08 15.28
C GLY A 66 -4.99 -1.05 14.75
N ARG A 67 -4.20 -0.81 13.70
CA ARG A 67 -3.20 -1.74 13.16
C ARG A 67 -1.80 -1.17 13.20
N ASP A 68 -0.86 -2.09 13.32
CA ASP A 68 0.59 -1.92 13.28
C ASP A 68 1.21 -2.48 11.99
N ALA A 69 0.41 -3.11 11.12
CA ALA A 69 0.85 -3.71 9.88
C ALA A 69 -0.06 -3.34 8.69
N ILE A 70 0.51 -3.44 7.49
CA ILE A 70 -0.17 -3.31 6.19
C ILE A 70 0.18 -4.51 5.31
N LEU A 71 -0.66 -4.82 4.32
CA LEU A 71 -0.29 -5.75 3.24
C LEU A 71 0.13 -4.96 2.02
N LEU A 72 1.27 -5.37 1.46
CA LEU A 72 1.90 -4.76 0.31
C LEU A 72 2.10 -5.80 -0.79
N VAL A 73 1.72 -5.46 -2.02
CA VAL A 73 2.05 -6.23 -3.23
C VAL A 73 3.22 -5.53 -3.92
N VAL A 74 4.38 -6.17 -3.91
CA VAL A 74 5.64 -5.59 -4.40
C VAL A 74 6.07 -6.07 -5.78
N LEU A 75 5.47 -7.16 -6.25
CA LEU A 75 5.77 -7.76 -7.55
C LEU A 75 4.48 -7.88 -8.34
N VAL A 76 4.48 -7.30 -9.53
CA VAL A 76 3.48 -7.53 -10.58
C VAL A 76 4.24 -8.12 -11.74
N ALA A 77 3.97 -9.39 -12.07
CA ALA A 77 4.71 -10.09 -13.10
C ALA A 77 4.31 -9.59 -14.50
N GLU A 78 5.28 -9.11 -15.26
CA GLU A 78 5.15 -8.75 -16.66
C GLU A 78 5.77 -9.83 -17.55
N MET A 79 5.01 -10.36 -18.50
CA MET A 79 5.51 -11.43 -19.38
C MET A 79 6.66 -10.98 -20.30
N ALA A 80 6.83 -9.67 -20.50
CA ALA A 80 7.87 -9.10 -21.36
C ALA A 80 9.26 -9.08 -20.71
N GLN A 81 9.39 -9.39 -19.42
CA GLN A 81 10.63 -9.30 -18.67
C GLN A 81 11.06 -10.65 -18.09
N ALA A 82 12.36 -10.87 -17.92
CA ALA A 82 12.88 -12.08 -17.28
C ALA A 82 12.48 -12.13 -15.79
N TRP A 83 12.09 -13.31 -15.29
CA TRP A 83 11.65 -13.50 -13.91
C TRP A 83 12.67 -13.05 -12.87
N ASP A 84 13.93 -13.43 -13.03
CA ASP A 84 15.01 -13.08 -12.09
C ASP A 84 15.19 -11.56 -11.99
N GLN A 85 15.05 -10.85 -13.12
CA GLN A 85 15.16 -9.39 -13.12
C GLN A 85 14.01 -8.74 -12.36
N GLN A 86 12.78 -9.20 -12.57
CA GLN A 86 11.59 -8.67 -11.89
C GLN A 86 11.67 -8.92 -10.39
N PHE A 87 12.15 -10.10 -9.99
CA PHE A 87 12.41 -10.42 -8.60
C PHE A 87 13.45 -9.47 -7.97
N CYS A 88 14.60 -9.27 -8.64
CA CYS A 88 15.64 -8.35 -8.18
C CYS A 88 15.16 -6.90 -8.06
N ASP A 89 14.35 -6.42 -9.02
CA ASP A 89 13.79 -5.08 -9.00
C ASP A 89 12.80 -4.91 -7.84
N SER A 90 11.94 -5.90 -7.57
CA SER A 90 11.04 -5.92 -6.39
C SER A 90 11.79 -6.02 -5.06
N ALA A 91 12.85 -6.83 -4.98
CA ALA A 91 13.67 -6.95 -3.78
C ALA A 91 14.40 -5.63 -3.47
N THR A 92 14.93 -4.97 -4.51
CA THR A 92 15.54 -3.64 -4.38
C THR A 92 14.53 -2.59 -3.91
N ALA A 93 13.29 -2.65 -4.41
CA ALA A 93 12.23 -1.76 -3.96
C ALA A 93 11.87 -1.98 -2.47
N MET A 94 11.81 -3.23 -2.02
CA MET A 94 11.61 -3.57 -0.59
C MET A 94 12.75 -3.09 0.29
N ASP A 95 14.00 -3.30 -0.11
CA ASP A 95 15.17 -2.83 0.63
C ASP A 95 15.12 -1.31 0.82
N ARG A 96 14.81 -0.55 -0.24
CA ARG A 96 14.65 0.91 -0.15
C ARG A 96 13.53 1.31 0.80
N LEU A 97 12.37 0.64 0.72
CA LEU A 97 11.23 0.90 1.60
C LEU A 97 11.56 0.66 3.07
N ILE A 98 12.13 -0.49 3.41
CA ILE A 98 12.42 -0.87 4.80
C ILE A 98 13.53 0.00 5.39
N SER A 99 14.51 0.38 4.58
CA SER A 99 15.64 1.20 5.01
C SER A 99 15.36 2.71 5.03
N GLY A 100 14.17 3.15 4.62
CA GLY A 100 13.85 4.58 4.51
C GLY A 100 14.63 5.30 3.40
N ARG A 101 15.10 4.58 2.38
CA ARG A 101 15.86 5.10 1.22
C ARG A 101 14.99 5.29 -0.04
N LEU A 102 13.70 5.51 0.14
CA LEU A 102 12.75 5.73 -0.96
C LEU A 102 12.84 7.15 -1.52
#